data_AF-A0A5C5WA83-F1
#
_entry.id   AF-A0A5C5WA83-F1
#
_cell.length_a   1.000
_cell.length_b   1.000
_cell.length_c   1.000
_cell.angle_alpha   90.00
_cell.angle_beta   90.00
_cell.angle_gamma   90.00
#
_symmetry.space_group_name_H-M   'P 1'
#
loop_
_entity.id
_entity.type
_entity.pdbx_description
1 polymer ?
#
loop_
_entity_poly.entity_id
_entity_poly.type
_entity_poly.pdbx_seq_one_letter_code
_entity_poly.pdbx_strand_id
1 'polypeptide(L)'
;MRPRPAYTLIELLVATASASVLVVGLSAALFVSAKALNVDEGASIARSNGDAQLNRLLTDVGSALRFTERSPTALAFSVPDFTGDDQPETLRYAWSGTPGDPLTRSINGSAALPLVRDVRSLSFAGLEQVVAATDVTVAPDPPWPIVESFASQALSSAGVQVTIAAPLGIVADELLLATVVVRNDRVASLVAPIGWSLLQLEQEDGKVTLGVWWKRATASEPATYQWTWAGNEHALGWILRISNQYAGNPITAFAAANGKSKDPVGPATSSTLDNSLVVRVGGFHDDDITVGAPGLAGHTPVLMQASSNKCSGGCGYRPLKVAGLSGESLFALTAAQEYRTLTVIVAPKQ
;
A
#
# COMPACT_ATOMS: atom_id res chain seq x y z
N MET A 1 39.49 0.34 104.80
CA MET A 1 38.27 -0.21 104.16
C MET A 1 37.09 0.58 104.69
N ARG A 2 36.46 1.44 103.87
CA ARG A 2 35.19 2.08 104.27
C ARG A 2 34.06 1.07 104.07
N PRO A 3 33.19 0.83 105.06
CA PRO A 3 32.02 -0.02 104.88
C PRO A 3 31.14 0.60 103.79
N ARG A 4 30.88 -0.16 102.73
CA ARG A 4 29.92 0.24 101.69
C ARG A 4 28.53 0.20 102.33
N PRO A 5 27.72 1.26 102.24
CA PRO A 5 26.38 1.25 102.81
C PRO A 5 25.57 0.11 102.16
N ALA A 6 25.00 -0.76 102.99
CA ALA A 6 24.07 -1.80 102.56
C ALA A 6 22.69 -1.16 102.35
N TYR A 7 22.06 -1.45 101.22
CA TYR A 7 20.73 -0.93 100.90
C TYR A 7 19.69 -1.44 101.90
N THR A 8 18.76 -0.57 102.28
CA THR A 8 17.66 -0.95 103.17
C THR A 8 16.65 -1.83 102.44
N LEU A 9 15.98 -2.75 103.16
CA LEU A 9 14.94 -3.63 102.58
C LEU A 9 13.85 -2.84 101.84
N ILE A 10 13.55 -1.63 102.32
CA ILE A 10 12.55 -0.74 101.72
C ILE A 10 13.06 -0.09 100.43
N GLU A 11 14.34 0.30 100.35
CA GLU A 11 14.95 0.75 99.09
C GLU A 11 15.00 -0.36 98.05
N LEU A 12 15.30 -1.60 98.45
CA LEU A 12 15.30 -2.73 97.50
C LEU A 12 13.89 -3.00 96.96
N LEU A 13 12.86 -2.90 97.80
CA LEU A 13 11.46 -3.03 97.38
C LEU A 13 11.05 -1.90 96.44
N VAL A 14 11.41 -0.66 96.75
CA VAL A 14 11.11 0.49 95.89
C VAL A 14 11.87 0.41 94.57
N ALA A 15 13.15 0.03 94.58
CA ALA A 15 13.96 -0.12 93.38
C ALA A 15 13.47 -1.26 92.48
N THR A 16 13.08 -2.40 93.06
CA THR A 16 12.52 -3.53 92.28
C THR A 16 11.14 -3.22 91.72
N ALA A 17 10.28 -2.52 92.47
CA ALA A 17 9.00 -2.02 91.97
C ALA A 17 9.18 -0.97 90.85
N SER A 18 10.13 -0.05 91.00
CA SER A 18 10.46 0.96 89.98
C SER A 18 11.02 0.31 88.71
N ALA A 19 11.93 -0.66 88.86
CA ALA A 19 12.52 -1.40 87.75
C ALA A 19 11.47 -2.22 86.98
N SER A 20 10.51 -2.84 87.67
CA SER A 20 9.45 -3.60 87.01
C SER A 20 8.48 -2.69 86.25
N VAL A 21 8.13 -1.51 86.78
CA VAL A 21 7.36 -0.49 86.05
C VAL A 21 8.14 -0.01 84.81
N LEU A 22 9.45 0.22 84.92
CA LEU A 22 10.30 0.62 83.79
C LEU A 22 10.39 -0.47 82.72
N VAL A 23 10.54 -1.74 83.10
CA VAL A 23 10.60 -2.86 82.15
C VAL A 23 9.27 -3.00 81.41
N VAL A 24 8.13 -2.90 82.11
CA VAL A 24 6.81 -2.92 81.46
C VAL A 24 6.63 -1.75 80.50
N GLY A 25 7.05 -0.55 80.90
CA GLY A 25 7.04 0.64 80.04
C GLY A 25 7.91 0.49 78.79
N LEU A 26 9.12 -0.07 78.94
CA LEU A 26 10.05 -0.31 77.85
C LEU A 26 9.52 -1.40 76.90
N SER A 27 8.93 -2.48 77.43
CA SER A 27 8.29 -3.53 76.61
C SER A 27 7.11 -2.99 75.81
N ALA A 28 6.30 -2.10 76.39
CA ALA A 28 5.21 -1.43 75.67
C ALA A 28 5.74 -0.51 74.56
N ALA A 29 6.78 0.30 74.85
CA ALA A 29 7.41 1.16 73.87
C ALA A 29 8.03 0.35 72.70
N LEU A 30 8.73 -0.74 73.00
CA LEU A 30 9.27 -1.66 72.00
C LEU A 30 8.18 -2.34 71.18
N PHE A 31 7.06 -2.73 71.79
CA PHE A 31 5.92 -3.32 71.08
C PHE A 31 5.27 -2.32 70.11
N VAL A 32 5.08 -1.06 70.54
CA VAL A 32 4.56 0.00 69.68
C VAL A 32 5.54 0.32 68.54
N SER A 33 6.84 0.40 68.84
CA SER A 33 7.88 0.64 67.83
C SER A 33 7.97 -0.51 66.82
N ALA A 34 7.85 -1.77 67.26
CA ALA A 34 7.84 -2.94 66.38
C ALA A 34 6.58 -3.00 65.51
N LYS A 35 5.41 -2.62 66.06
CA LYS A 35 4.19 -2.47 65.26
C LYS A 35 4.31 -1.37 64.22
N ALA A 36 4.93 -0.24 64.55
CA ALA A 36 5.12 0.87 63.61
C ALA A 36 6.04 0.47 62.45
N LEU A 37 7.16 -0.21 62.74
CA LEU A 37 8.11 -0.67 61.72
C LEU A 37 7.51 -1.72 60.77
N ASN A 38 6.71 -2.67 61.28
CA ASN A 38 6.05 -3.68 60.44
C ASN A 38 4.98 -3.11 59.50
N VAL A 39 4.41 -1.95 59.80
CA VAL A 39 3.38 -1.32 58.95
C VAL A 39 4.00 -0.71 57.69
N ASP A 40 5.23 -0.19 57.77
CA ASP A 40 5.88 0.51 56.65
C ASP A 40 6.62 -0.42 55.67
N GLU A 41 7.16 -1.54 56.15
CA GLU A 41 7.98 -2.45 55.34
C GLU A 41 7.15 -3.16 54.25
N GLY A 42 5.91 -3.57 54.57
CA GLY A 42 5.00 -4.18 53.60
C GLY A 42 4.35 -3.15 52.65
N ALA A 43 4.01 -1.96 53.15
CA ALA A 43 3.32 -0.93 52.37
C ALA A 43 4.23 -0.31 51.30
N SER A 44 5.49 -0.04 51.64
CA SER A 44 6.46 0.57 50.72
C SER A 44 6.83 -0.38 49.58
N ILE A 45 7.05 -1.66 49.88
CA ILE A 45 7.33 -2.71 48.89
C ILE A 45 6.11 -2.94 47.99
N ALA A 46 4.91 -3.02 48.56
CA ALA A 46 3.68 -3.17 47.79
C ALA A 46 3.46 -1.99 46.83
N ARG A 47 3.73 -0.76 47.29
CA ARG A 47 3.66 0.45 46.46
C ARG A 47 4.66 0.43 45.32
N SER A 48 5.94 0.15 45.61
CA SER A 48 6.99 0.06 44.59
C SER A 48 6.68 -1.02 43.54
N ASN A 49 6.14 -2.17 43.95
CA ASN A 49 5.72 -3.22 43.04
C ASN A 49 4.53 -2.80 42.17
N GLY A 50 3.55 -2.11 42.77
CA GLY A 50 2.41 -1.54 42.06
C GLY A 50 2.84 -0.55 40.97
N ASP A 51 3.74 0.38 41.32
CA ASP A 51 4.26 1.39 40.39
C ASP A 51 5.02 0.74 39.22
N ALA A 52 5.83 -0.28 39.49
CA ALA A 52 6.55 -1.01 38.44
C ALA A 52 5.59 -1.73 37.47
N GLN A 53 4.53 -2.37 37.96
CA GLN A 53 3.55 -3.03 37.10
C GLN A 53 2.68 -2.02 36.35
N LEU A 54 2.37 -0.87 36.95
CA LEU A 54 1.67 0.21 36.28
C LEU A 54 2.50 0.79 35.12
N ASN A 55 3.78 1.04 35.32
CA ASN A 55 4.68 1.50 34.26
C ASN A 55 4.77 0.51 33.09
N ARG A 56 4.79 -0.79 33.38
CA ARG A 56 4.70 -1.83 32.33
C ARG A 56 3.39 -1.72 31.56
N LEU A 57 2.25 -1.67 32.26
CA LEU A 57 0.95 -1.54 31.61
C LEU A 57 0.89 -0.30 30.71
N LEU A 58 1.36 0.85 31.20
CA LEU A 58 1.40 2.10 30.44
C LEU A 58 2.33 2.01 29.22
N THR A 59 3.44 1.29 29.34
CA THR A 59 4.36 1.04 28.21
C THR A 59 3.70 0.17 27.14
N ASP A 60 3.06 -0.93 27.55
CA ASP A 60 2.34 -1.83 26.64
C ASP A 60 1.17 -1.10 25.96
N VAL A 61 0.43 -0.27 26.71
CA VAL A 61 -0.64 0.57 26.16
C VAL A 61 -0.09 1.64 25.21
N GLY A 62 1.09 2.19 25.50
CA GLY A 62 1.77 3.17 24.65
C GLY A 62 2.21 2.62 23.29
N SER A 63 2.40 1.31 23.17
CA SER A 63 2.68 0.62 21.90
C SER A 63 1.44 -0.04 21.27
N ALA A 64 0.24 0.19 21.81
CA ALA A 64 -0.96 -0.45 21.30
C ALA A 64 -1.29 0.01 19.86
N LEU A 65 -1.47 -0.97 18.97
CA LEU A 65 -1.92 -0.76 17.58
C LEU A 65 -3.45 -0.70 17.50
N ARG A 66 -4.15 -1.57 18.25
CA ARG A 66 -5.61 -1.66 18.24
C ARG A 66 -6.13 -2.25 19.54
N PHE A 67 -7.17 -1.63 20.12
CA PHE A 67 -7.92 -2.22 21.23
C PHE A 67 -9.02 -3.16 20.73
N THR A 68 -9.16 -4.32 21.37
CA THR A 68 -10.18 -5.35 21.08
C THR A 68 -11.15 -5.55 22.24
N GLU A 69 -10.77 -5.15 23.45
CA GLU A 69 -11.64 -5.13 24.64
C GLU A 69 -11.31 -3.90 25.48
N ARG A 70 -12.35 -3.14 25.86
CA ARG A 70 -12.24 -2.01 26.78
C ARG A 70 -13.43 -2.05 27.71
N SER A 71 -13.19 -2.37 28.96
CA SER A 71 -14.19 -2.36 30.03
C SER A 71 -13.55 -1.86 31.33
N PRO A 72 -14.34 -1.47 32.34
CA PRO A 72 -13.78 -1.03 33.61
C PRO A 72 -12.85 -2.05 34.28
N THR A 73 -12.97 -3.34 33.97
CA THR A 73 -12.24 -4.42 34.64
C THR A 73 -11.27 -5.19 33.74
N ALA A 74 -11.29 -4.93 32.42
CA ALA A 74 -10.39 -5.58 31.47
C ALA A 74 -10.05 -4.69 30.27
N LEU A 75 -8.82 -4.86 29.79
CA LEU A 75 -8.26 -4.16 28.64
C LEU A 75 -7.51 -5.18 27.75
N ALA A 76 -7.91 -5.30 26.49
CA ALA A 76 -7.20 -6.13 25.50
C ALA A 76 -6.85 -5.32 24.27
N PHE A 77 -5.63 -5.51 23.76
CA PHE A 77 -5.10 -4.79 22.61
C PHE A 77 -3.97 -5.55 21.94
N SER A 78 -3.70 -5.24 20.67
CA SER A 78 -2.53 -5.73 19.95
C SER A 78 -1.35 -4.77 20.06
N VAL A 79 -0.14 -5.30 20.11
CA VAL A 79 1.13 -4.56 20.06
C VAL A 79 1.96 -5.05 18.86
N PRO A 80 2.96 -4.29 18.37
CA PRO A 80 3.90 -4.78 17.37
C PRO A 80 4.62 -6.04 17.83
N ASP A 81 4.99 -6.88 16.86
CA ASP A 81 5.73 -8.12 17.09
C ASP A 81 6.94 -7.89 18.02
N PHE A 82 6.95 -8.59 19.15
CA PHE A 82 8.08 -8.65 20.07
C PHE A 82 8.61 -10.08 20.26
N THR A 83 7.99 -11.09 19.65
CA THR A 83 8.40 -12.49 19.72
C THR A 83 9.20 -12.96 18.50
N GLY A 84 9.22 -12.17 17.43
CA GLY A 84 9.99 -12.38 16.20
C GLY A 84 9.35 -13.36 15.23
N ASP A 85 8.02 -13.49 15.26
CA ASP A 85 7.24 -14.39 14.41
C ASP A 85 6.47 -13.68 13.27
N ASP A 86 6.75 -12.39 13.07
CA ASP A 86 6.11 -11.48 12.10
C ASP A 86 4.59 -11.31 12.32
N GLN A 87 4.07 -11.63 13.51
CA GLN A 87 2.67 -11.42 13.88
C GLN A 87 2.53 -10.47 15.07
N PRO A 88 1.58 -9.51 15.06
CA PRO A 88 1.29 -8.70 16.23
C PRO A 88 0.78 -9.54 17.40
N GLU A 89 1.30 -9.34 18.62
CA GLU A 89 0.80 -10.04 19.81
C GLU A 89 -0.42 -9.35 20.41
N THR A 90 -1.32 -10.17 20.94
CA THR A 90 -2.48 -9.71 21.72
C THR A 90 -2.17 -9.79 23.21
N LEU A 91 -2.22 -8.65 23.89
CA LEU A 91 -2.10 -8.55 25.33
C LEU A 91 -3.48 -8.34 25.95
N ARG A 92 -3.73 -9.01 27.09
CA ARG A 92 -4.94 -8.81 27.88
C ARG A 92 -4.60 -8.61 29.34
N TYR A 93 -5.05 -7.51 29.91
CA TYR A 93 -5.04 -7.19 31.32
C TYR A 93 -6.44 -7.35 31.89
N ALA A 94 -6.60 -8.07 33.00
CA ALA A 94 -7.91 -8.28 33.60
C ALA A 94 -7.86 -8.41 35.12
N TRP A 95 -8.85 -7.81 35.76
CA TRP A 95 -9.18 -7.95 37.17
C TRP A 95 -10.65 -8.37 37.30
N SER A 96 -11.01 -9.14 38.32
CA SER A 96 -12.38 -9.65 38.46
C SER A 96 -13.40 -8.58 38.87
N GLY A 97 -12.94 -7.45 39.41
CA GLY A 97 -13.79 -6.46 40.08
C GLY A 97 -13.96 -6.70 41.58
N THR A 98 -13.51 -7.85 42.10
CA THR A 98 -13.61 -8.20 43.52
C THR A 98 -12.37 -7.74 44.29
N PRO A 99 -12.52 -6.92 45.35
CA PRO A 99 -11.38 -6.53 46.18
C PRO A 99 -10.65 -7.74 46.75
N GLY A 100 -9.35 -7.81 46.51
CA GLY A 100 -8.47 -8.91 46.93
C GLY A 100 -8.04 -9.84 45.80
N ASP A 101 -8.77 -9.85 44.68
CA ASP A 101 -8.38 -10.62 43.51
C ASP A 101 -7.19 -9.98 42.78
N PRO A 102 -6.38 -10.76 42.04
CA PRO A 102 -5.22 -10.24 41.35
C PRO A 102 -5.58 -9.54 40.03
N LEU A 103 -4.77 -8.55 39.64
CA LEU A 103 -4.65 -8.12 38.25
C LEU A 103 -3.80 -9.15 37.51
N THR A 104 -4.31 -9.66 36.40
CA THR A 104 -3.66 -10.67 35.57
C THR A 104 -3.30 -10.14 34.19
N ARG A 105 -2.29 -10.74 33.56
CA ARG A 105 -1.89 -10.49 32.17
C ARG A 105 -1.76 -11.80 31.41
N SER A 106 -2.26 -11.84 30.17
CA SER A 106 -2.01 -12.92 29.22
C SER A 106 -1.51 -12.37 27.88
N ILE A 107 -0.80 -13.24 27.15
CA ILE A 107 -0.26 -12.96 25.81
C ILE A 107 -0.84 -14.00 24.86
N ASN A 108 -1.38 -13.59 23.71
CA ASN A 108 -1.89 -14.48 22.66
C ASN A 108 -2.87 -15.55 23.17
N GLY A 109 -3.71 -15.18 24.16
CA GLY A 109 -4.70 -16.10 24.75
C GLY A 109 -4.12 -17.17 25.70
N SER A 110 -2.84 -17.08 26.06
CA SER A 110 -2.22 -17.96 27.06
C SER A 110 -2.85 -17.83 28.46
N ALA A 111 -2.47 -18.75 29.35
CA ALA A 111 -2.91 -18.73 30.74
C ALA A 111 -2.56 -17.39 31.42
N ALA A 112 -3.54 -16.79 32.09
CA ALA A 112 -3.40 -15.48 32.72
C ALA A 112 -2.47 -15.55 33.95
N LEU A 113 -1.41 -14.75 33.94
CA LEU A 113 -0.43 -14.69 35.03
C LEU A 113 -0.73 -13.51 35.96
N PRO A 114 -0.68 -13.68 37.29
CA PRO A 114 -0.90 -12.57 38.23
C PRO A 114 0.28 -11.58 38.18
N LEU A 115 -0.02 -10.30 37.93
CA LEU A 115 0.94 -9.21 37.96
C LEU A 115 0.98 -8.52 39.32
N VAL A 116 -0.20 -8.19 39.85
CA VAL A 116 -0.37 -7.57 41.17
C VAL A 116 -1.42 -8.37 41.92
N ARG A 117 -1.09 -8.80 43.14
CA ARG A 117 -2.02 -9.52 44.02
C ARG A 117 -2.71 -8.54 44.95
N ASP A 118 -3.84 -8.96 45.52
CA ASP A 118 -4.61 -8.17 46.49
C ASP A 118 -5.05 -6.79 45.96
N VAL A 119 -5.53 -6.73 44.71
CA VAL A 119 -6.00 -5.48 44.13
C VAL A 119 -7.30 -5.06 44.82
N ARG A 120 -7.29 -3.92 45.49
CA ARG A 120 -8.45 -3.40 46.23
C ARG A 120 -9.40 -2.60 45.36
N SER A 121 -8.86 -1.87 44.39
CA SER A 121 -9.63 -1.09 43.42
C SER A 121 -8.81 -0.90 42.15
N LEU A 122 -9.47 -1.07 41.01
CA LEU A 122 -8.91 -0.81 39.69
C LEU A 122 -10.06 -0.44 38.76
N SER A 123 -9.85 0.54 37.89
CA SER A 123 -10.77 0.84 36.80
C SER A 123 -9.99 1.26 35.57
N PHE A 124 -10.28 0.63 34.42
CA PHE A 124 -9.83 1.15 33.13
C PHE A 124 -10.88 2.11 32.58
N ALA A 125 -10.45 3.33 32.28
CA ALA A 125 -11.25 4.34 31.61
C ALA A 125 -10.44 4.91 30.45
N GLY A 126 -11.09 5.07 29.29
CA GLY A 126 -10.51 5.72 28.13
C GLY A 126 -11.31 6.96 27.76
N LEU A 127 -10.63 7.97 27.23
CA LEU A 127 -11.30 9.03 26.48
C LEU A 127 -11.51 8.54 25.06
N GLU A 128 -12.75 8.57 24.58
CA GLU A 128 -13.05 8.26 23.18
C GLU A 128 -13.16 9.56 22.39
N GLN A 129 -12.33 9.69 21.37
CA GLN A 129 -12.50 10.72 20.35
C GLN A 129 -12.98 10.04 19.08
N VAL A 130 -14.17 10.40 18.62
CA VAL A 130 -14.61 10.05 17.28
C VAL A 130 -13.81 10.92 16.32
N VAL A 131 -12.74 10.35 15.77
CA VAL A 131 -12.10 10.91 14.59
C VAL A 131 -12.93 10.43 13.42
N ALA A 132 -13.56 11.34 12.70
CA ALA A 132 -14.16 11.02 11.41
C ALA A 132 -13.01 10.61 10.48
N ALA A 133 -12.72 9.32 10.42
CA ALA A 133 -12.04 8.78 9.26
C ALA A 133 -12.94 9.14 8.08
N THR A 134 -12.44 9.97 7.16
CA THR A 134 -13.04 9.98 5.84
C THR A 134 -12.88 8.54 5.38
N ASP A 135 -13.99 7.82 5.18
CA ASP A 135 -13.92 6.54 4.51
C ASP A 135 -13.09 6.79 3.26
N VAL A 136 -11.91 6.16 3.18
CA VAL A 136 -11.36 5.86 1.87
C VAL A 136 -12.36 4.86 1.34
N THR A 137 -13.42 5.36 0.71
CA THR A 137 -14.17 4.58 -0.25
C THR A 137 -13.11 4.15 -1.25
N VAL A 138 -12.54 2.96 -1.06
CA VAL A 138 -11.94 2.24 -2.17
C VAL A 138 -13.10 2.16 -3.13
N ALA A 139 -13.04 2.95 -4.20
CA ALA A 139 -14.05 2.88 -5.24
C ALA A 139 -14.18 1.38 -5.58
N PRO A 140 -15.39 0.85 -5.79
CA PRO A 140 -15.50 -0.50 -6.34
C PRO A 140 -14.54 -0.58 -7.54
N ASP A 141 -13.81 -1.70 -7.70
CA ASP A 141 -12.91 -1.89 -8.85
C ASP A 141 -13.60 -1.32 -10.07
N PRO A 142 -13.03 -0.30 -10.73
CA PRO A 142 -13.77 0.37 -11.78
C PRO A 142 -14.15 -0.71 -12.79
N PRO A 143 -15.43 -0.80 -13.18
CA PRO A 143 -15.89 -1.85 -14.07
C PRO A 143 -15.33 -1.68 -15.48
N TRP A 144 -14.44 -0.70 -15.71
CA TRP A 144 -13.82 -0.42 -17.00
C TRP A 144 -12.33 -0.75 -16.98
N PRO A 145 -11.75 -1.04 -18.16
CA PRO A 145 -10.32 -1.28 -18.27
C PRO A 145 -9.51 -0.05 -17.86
N ILE A 146 -8.34 -0.25 -17.24
CA ILE A 146 -7.45 0.80 -16.75
C ILE A 146 -6.11 0.67 -17.44
N VAL A 147 -5.55 1.77 -17.96
CA VAL A 147 -4.13 1.80 -18.38
C VAL A 147 -3.28 2.00 -17.12
N GLU A 148 -2.59 0.94 -16.72
CA GLU A 148 -1.88 0.85 -15.44
C GLU A 148 -0.43 1.35 -15.52
N SER A 149 0.25 0.99 -16.61
CA SER A 149 1.64 1.38 -16.86
C SER A 149 1.94 1.28 -18.34
N PHE A 150 3.05 1.88 -18.77
CA PHE A 150 3.56 1.71 -20.12
C PHE A 150 5.08 1.70 -20.12
N ALA A 151 5.64 1.19 -21.21
CA ALA A 151 7.06 1.31 -21.53
C ALA A 151 7.19 1.72 -23.00
N SER A 152 8.18 2.54 -23.32
CA SER A 152 8.43 3.02 -24.68
C SER A 152 9.93 3.00 -25.01
N GLN A 153 10.25 2.79 -26.27
CA GLN A 153 11.60 2.89 -26.80
C GLN A 153 11.60 3.64 -28.13
N ALA A 154 12.38 4.70 -28.19
CA ALA A 154 12.75 5.41 -29.41
C ALA A 154 14.15 5.00 -29.85
N LEU A 155 14.36 4.73 -31.13
CA LEU A 155 15.71 4.52 -31.66
C LEU A 155 16.41 5.85 -31.90
N SER A 156 17.56 6.08 -31.28
CA SER A 156 18.39 7.28 -31.49
C SER A 156 19.09 7.30 -32.85
N SER A 157 19.17 6.16 -33.53
CA SER A 157 19.72 5.98 -34.87
C SER A 157 18.97 4.88 -35.59
N ALA A 158 19.02 4.88 -36.93
CA ALA A 158 18.37 3.83 -37.71
C ALA A 158 18.90 2.42 -37.33
N GLY A 159 18.00 1.43 -37.32
CA GLY A 159 18.31 0.05 -37.00
C GLY A 159 17.30 -0.91 -37.62
N VAL A 160 17.45 -2.20 -37.32
CA VAL A 160 16.59 -3.28 -37.86
C VAL A 160 15.62 -3.84 -36.83
N GLN A 161 15.60 -3.25 -35.63
CA GLN A 161 14.79 -3.72 -34.51
C GLN A 161 14.53 -2.61 -33.50
N VAL A 162 13.44 -2.73 -32.75
CA VAL A 162 13.19 -1.96 -31.53
C VAL A 162 12.95 -2.92 -30.37
N THR A 163 13.68 -2.73 -29.28
CA THR A 163 13.54 -3.50 -28.05
C THR A 163 12.85 -2.63 -27.00
N ILE A 164 11.64 -3.02 -26.60
CA ILE A 164 10.82 -2.30 -25.62
C ILE A 164 10.83 -3.09 -24.32
N ALA A 165 11.08 -2.43 -23.19
CA ALA A 165 10.94 -3.07 -21.88
C ALA A 165 9.51 -3.56 -21.68
N ALA A 166 9.34 -4.66 -20.94
CA ALA A 166 8.03 -5.02 -20.45
C ALA A 166 7.53 -3.94 -19.48
N PRO A 167 6.25 -3.49 -19.57
CA PRO A 167 5.70 -2.56 -18.59
C PRO A 167 5.86 -3.08 -17.15
N LEU A 168 5.99 -2.17 -16.19
CA LEU A 168 6.15 -2.57 -14.79
C LEU A 168 4.86 -3.17 -14.23
N GLY A 169 5.01 -4.15 -13.34
CA GLY A 169 3.95 -4.70 -12.49
C GLY A 169 3.02 -5.73 -13.14
N ILE A 170 3.34 -6.22 -14.35
CA ILE A 170 2.48 -7.15 -15.11
C ILE A 170 1.92 -8.28 -14.24
N VAL A 171 0.60 -8.42 -14.26
CA VAL A 171 -0.13 -9.54 -13.67
C VAL A 171 -0.59 -10.48 -14.79
N ALA A 172 -0.65 -11.78 -14.50
CA ALA A 172 -1.16 -12.77 -15.44
C ALA A 172 -2.57 -12.40 -15.93
N ASP A 173 -2.86 -12.71 -17.19
CA ASP A 173 -4.10 -12.44 -17.91
C ASP A 173 -4.41 -10.96 -18.21
N GLU A 174 -3.61 -10.00 -17.74
CA GLU A 174 -3.70 -8.59 -18.15
C GLU A 174 -3.47 -8.39 -19.66
N LEU A 175 -4.07 -7.36 -20.23
CA LEU A 175 -3.88 -7.03 -21.63
C LEU A 175 -2.61 -6.20 -21.81
N LEU A 176 -1.73 -6.66 -22.68
CA LEU A 176 -0.64 -5.85 -23.21
C LEU A 176 -1.00 -5.42 -24.63
N LEU A 177 -0.97 -4.11 -24.90
CA LEU A 177 -1.21 -3.53 -26.23
C LEU A 177 0.07 -2.85 -26.72
N ALA A 178 0.70 -3.41 -27.74
CA ALA A 178 1.91 -2.88 -28.33
C ALA A 178 1.60 -2.07 -29.58
N THR A 179 2.29 -0.95 -29.75
CA THR A 179 2.30 -0.18 -30.99
C THR A 179 3.74 0.07 -31.41
N VAL A 180 4.03 -0.14 -32.69
CA VAL A 180 5.33 0.15 -33.28
C VAL A 180 5.13 1.01 -34.52
N VAL A 181 5.82 2.15 -34.54
CA VAL A 181 5.92 3.07 -35.66
C VAL A 181 7.30 2.89 -36.26
N VAL A 182 7.36 2.59 -37.55
CA VAL A 182 8.63 2.50 -38.30
C VAL A 182 8.57 3.47 -39.46
N ARG A 183 9.67 4.15 -39.73
CA ARG A 183 9.80 4.98 -40.93
C ARG A 183 9.79 4.09 -42.18
N ASN A 184 9.18 4.62 -43.24
CA ASN A 184 8.98 3.97 -44.53
C ASN A 184 8.08 2.73 -44.47
N ASP A 185 7.76 2.17 -45.64
CA ASP A 185 7.01 0.91 -45.72
C ASP A 185 7.86 -0.27 -45.22
N ARG A 186 7.42 -0.89 -44.12
CA ARG A 186 8.01 -2.10 -43.55
C ARG A 186 6.99 -3.20 -43.33
N VAL A 187 5.78 -3.08 -43.88
CA VAL A 187 4.65 -3.99 -43.65
C VAL A 187 5.03 -5.45 -43.89
N ALA A 188 5.72 -5.73 -45.00
CA ALA A 188 6.11 -7.10 -45.37
C ALA A 188 7.18 -7.73 -44.46
N SER A 189 7.89 -6.94 -43.65
CA SER A 189 9.04 -7.39 -42.86
C SER A 189 8.92 -7.15 -41.36
N LEU A 190 7.96 -6.33 -40.92
CA LEU A 190 7.79 -5.98 -39.52
C LEU A 190 7.16 -7.15 -38.76
N VAL A 191 7.96 -7.81 -37.93
CA VAL A 191 7.60 -9.02 -37.20
C VAL A 191 7.57 -8.73 -35.70
N ALA A 192 6.48 -9.16 -35.06
CA ALA A 192 6.33 -9.11 -33.61
C ALA A 192 6.98 -10.32 -32.93
N PRO A 193 7.33 -10.21 -31.63
CA PRO A 193 7.77 -11.37 -30.86
C PRO A 193 6.69 -12.46 -30.82
N ILE A 194 7.11 -13.71 -30.61
CA ILE A 194 6.20 -14.85 -30.46
C ILE A 194 5.20 -14.57 -29.32
N GLY A 195 3.94 -14.96 -29.52
CA GLY A 195 2.86 -14.81 -28.53
C GLY A 195 2.06 -13.51 -28.65
N TRP A 196 2.44 -12.60 -29.55
CA TRP A 196 1.65 -11.42 -29.90
C TRP A 196 0.69 -11.69 -31.06
N SER A 197 -0.56 -11.26 -30.90
CA SER A 197 -1.60 -11.33 -31.92
C SER A 197 -1.66 -10.01 -32.67
N LEU A 198 -1.61 -10.06 -34.01
CA LEU A 198 -1.71 -8.87 -34.85
C LEU A 198 -3.13 -8.30 -34.79
N LEU A 199 -3.24 -7.00 -34.48
CA LEU A 199 -4.49 -6.26 -34.63
C LEU A 199 -4.52 -5.56 -35.99
N GLN A 200 -3.46 -4.82 -36.31
CA GLN A 200 -3.33 -4.14 -37.59
C GLN A 200 -1.87 -3.83 -37.91
N LEU A 201 -1.47 -3.96 -39.17
CA LEU A 201 -0.15 -3.56 -39.65
C LEU A 201 -0.27 -3.09 -41.09
N GLU A 202 -0.21 -1.78 -41.31
CA GLU A 202 -0.09 -1.22 -42.66
C GLU A 202 0.67 0.12 -42.63
N GLN A 203 0.77 0.76 -43.78
CA GLN A 203 1.58 1.96 -44.02
C GLN A 203 0.76 3.12 -44.62
N GLU A 204 1.34 4.31 -44.62
CA GLU A 204 0.86 5.45 -45.41
C GLU A 204 1.98 6.03 -46.31
N ASP A 205 1.67 6.18 -47.60
CA ASP A 205 2.51 6.73 -48.69
C ASP A 205 3.98 6.25 -48.74
N GLY A 206 4.22 5.05 -48.21
CA GLY A 206 5.56 4.50 -48.02
C GLY A 206 6.45 5.34 -47.11
N LYS A 207 5.87 6.21 -46.26
CA LYS A 207 6.56 7.13 -45.34
C LYS A 207 6.52 6.69 -43.89
N VAL A 208 5.43 6.06 -43.47
CA VAL A 208 5.25 5.58 -42.10
C VAL A 208 4.51 4.25 -42.09
N THR A 209 5.01 3.29 -41.32
CA THR A 209 4.35 2.02 -41.02
C THR A 209 3.88 2.05 -39.57
N LEU A 210 2.62 1.69 -39.33
CA LEU A 210 2.06 1.50 -37.98
C LEU A 210 1.60 0.05 -37.82
N GLY A 211 2.24 -0.64 -36.89
CA GLY A 211 1.81 -1.95 -36.40
C GLY A 211 1.25 -1.86 -34.98
N VAL A 212 0.14 -2.56 -34.74
CA VAL A 212 -0.50 -2.70 -33.44
C VAL A 212 -0.76 -4.17 -33.18
N TRP A 213 -0.33 -4.65 -32.01
CA TRP A 213 -0.50 -6.02 -31.56
C TRP A 213 -1.03 -6.05 -30.15
N TRP A 214 -1.61 -7.17 -29.78
CA TRP A 214 -2.00 -7.42 -28.41
C TRP A 214 -1.59 -8.81 -27.94
N LYS A 215 -1.44 -8.97 -26.63
CA LYS A 215 -1.31 -10.28 -26.00
C LYS A 215 -1.97 -10.27 -24.63
N ARG A 216 -2.32 -11.46 -24.13
CA ARG A 216 -2.51 -11.67 -22.71
C ARG A 216 -1.16 -11.90 -22.05
N ALA A 217 -0.93 -11.20 -20.95
CA ALA A 217 0.19 -11.46 -20.08
C ALA A 217 0.08 -12.88 -19.52
N THR A 218 1.21 -13.56 -19.42
CA THR A 218 1.34 -14.85 -18.75
C THR A 218 1.86 -14.62 -17.33
N ALA A 219 1.97 -15.68 -16.53
CA ALA A 219 2.56 -15.59 -15.19
C ALA A 219 4.06 -15.21 -15.19
N SER A 220 4.73 -15.22 -16.34
CA SER A 220 6.14 -14.84 -16.47
C SER A 220 6.39 -14.19 -17.83
N GLU A 221 6.59 -12.88 -17.84
CA GLU A 221 6.95 -12.12 -19.03
C GLU A 221 8.46 -11.88 -19.11
N PRO A 222 9.05 -11.84 -20.33
CA PRO A 222 10.45 -11.48 -20.48
C PRO A 222 10.66 -10.02 -20.08
N ALA A 223 11.89 -9.66 -19.68
CA ALA A 223 12.22 -8.28 -19.32
C ALA A 223 12.01 -7.28 -20.48
N THR A 224 12.10 -7.76 -21.72
CA THR A 224 11.94 -6.96 -22.93
C THR A 224 11.26 -7.76 -24.04
N TYR A 225 10.57 -7.05 -24.93
CA TYR A 225 10.04 -7.57 -26.20
C TYR A 225 10.73 -6.87 -27.37
N GLN A 226 10.94 -7.61 -28.46
CA GLN A 226 11.65 -7.12 -29.64
C GLN A 226 10.82 -7.28 -30.91
N TRP A 227 10.61 -6.17 -31.62
CA TRP A 227 10.09 -6.16 -32.99
C TRP A 227 11.24 -5.98 -33.96
N THR A 228 11.21 -6.70 -35.07
CA THR A 228 12.27 -6.68 -36.09
C THR A 228 11.72 -6.36 -37.47
N TRP A 229 12.55 -5.84 -38.36
CA TRP A 229 12.21 -5.57 -39.77
C TRP A 229 13.45 -5.64 -40.67
N ALA A 230 13.24 -5.59 -41.98
CA ALA A 230 14.34 -5.54 -42.95
C ALA A 230 14.78 -4.09 -43.23
N GLY A 231 16.09 -3.87 -43.29
CA GLY A 231 16.69 -2.56 -43.59
C GLY A 231 16.75 -1.61 -42.37
N ASN A 232 17.72 -0.69 -42.39
CA ASN A 232 17.91 0.26 -41.29
C ASN A 232 16.86 1.37 -41.35
N GLU A 233 16.04 1.49 -40.31
CA GLU A 233 15.04 2.54 -40.16
C GLU A 233 14.97 3.12 -38.76
N HIS A 234 14.44 4.33 -38.68
CA HIS A 234 14.04 4.93 -37.41
C HIS A 234 12.70 4.35 -36.96
N ALA A 235 12.57 4.13 -35.66
CA ALA A 235 11.38 3.54 -35.09
C ALA A 235 11.15 4.00 -33.65
N LEU A 236 9.88 4.04 -33.29
CA LEU A 236 9.38 4.23 -31.94
C LEU A 236 8.41 3.09 -31.65
N GLY A 237 8.50 2.51 -30.46
CA GLY A 237 7.49 1.57 -30.00
C GLY A 237 7.11 1.81 -28.56
N TRP A 238 5.90 1.41 -28.19
CA TRP A 238 5.46 1.38 -26.80
C TRP A 238 4.50 0.22 -26.54
N ILE A 239 4.42 -0.18 -25.28
CA ILE A 239 3.51 -1.20 -24.78
C ILE A 239 2.71 -0.61 -23.64
N LEU A 240 1.38 -0.67 -23.73
CA LEU A 240 0.47 -0.35 -22.63
C LEU A 240 0.13 -1.63 -21.87
N ARG A 241 0.16 -1.57 -20.54
CA ARG A 241 -0.43 -2.57 -19.65
C ARG A 241 -1.82 -2.11 -19.25
N ILE A 242 -2.81 -2.96 -19.51
CA ILE A 242 -4.21 -2.67 -19.26
C ILE A 242 -4.79 -3.75 -18.34
N SER A 243 -5.34 -3.33 -17.20
CA SER A 243 -6.06 -4.18 -16.24
C SER A 243 -7.57 -4.03 -16.43
N ASN A 244 -8.36 -4.85 -15.73
CA ASN A 244 -9.83 -4.82 -15.71
C ASN A 244 -10.51 -4.95 -17.10
N GLN A 245 -9.82 -5.55 -18.06
CA GLN A 245 -10.37 -5.96 -19.35
C GLN A 245 -11.16 -7.28 -19.26
N TYR A 246 -11.99 -7.53 -20.27
CA TYR A 246 -12.65 -8.82 -20.44
C TYR A 246 -11.66 -9.97 -20.59
N ALA A 247 -11.83 -11.04 -19.82
CA ALA A 247 -10.96 -12.22 -19.83
C ALA A 247 -11.01 -13.02 -21.16
N GLY A 248 -12.12 -12.88 -21.92
CA GLY A 248 -12.29 -13.49 -23.23
C GLY A 248 -11.50 -12.76 -24.32
N ASN A 249 -12.15 -12.26 -25.37
CA ASN A 249 -11.47 -11.38 -26.32
C ASN A 249 -11.57 -9.93 -25.81
N PRO A 250 -10.47 -9.32 -25.32
CA PRO A 250 -10.54 -7.99 -24.74
C PRO A 250 -10.71 -6.89 -25.79
N ILE A 251 -10.39 -7.15 -27.06
CA ILE A 251 -10.53 -6.15 -28.14
C ILE A 251 -11.79 -6.45 -28.95
N THR A 252 -12.80 -5.58 -28.82
CA THR A 252 -14.14 -5.81 -29.40
C THR A 252 -14.39 -5.02 -30.67
N ALA A 253 -13.69 -3.91 -30.87
CA ALA A 253 -13.76 -3.11 -32.09
C ALA A 253 -12.47 -2.30 -32.27
N PHE A 254 -12.16 -1.98 -33.53
CA PHE A 254 -11.15 -0.99 -33.86
C PHE A 254 -11.53 -0.27 -35.16
N ALA A 255 -10.93 0.88 -35.41
CA ALA A 255 -11.01 1.60 -36.69
C ALA A 255 -9.70 2.32 -36.96
N ALA A 256 -9.33 2.42 -38.23
CA ALA A 256 -8.08 3.01 -38.68
C ALA A 256 -8.31 4.16 -39.64
N ALA A 257 -7.37 5.10 -39.64
CA ALA A 257 -7.31 6.17 -40.62
C ALA A 257 -5.85 6.40 -41.04
N ASN A 258 -5.70 6.93 -42.25
CA ASN A 258 -4.43 7.27 -42.87
C ASN A 258 -4.61 8.53 -43.72
N GLY A 259 -3.50 9.16 -44.09
CA GLY A 259 -3.49 10.32 -44.95
C GLY A 259 -2.37 11.29 -44.59
N LYS A 260 -2.51 12.54 -45.03
CA LYS A 260 -1.59 13.64 -44.71
C LYS A 260 -2.33 14.82 -44.10
N SER A 261 -2.02 15.14 -42.85
CA SER A 261 -2.68 16.23 -42.11
C SER A 261 -1.79 16.71 -40.97
N LYS A 262 -2.00 17.96 -40.52
CA LYS A 262 -1.48 18.44 -39.24
C LYS A 262 -2.39 18.08 -38.06
N ASP A 263 -3.61 17.64 -38.38
CA ASP A 263 -4.63 17.18 -37.45
C ASP A 263 -5.03 15.72 -37.78
N PRO A 264 -4.14 14.71 -37.61
CA PRO A 264 -4.47 13.31 -37.90
C PRO A 264 -5.71 12.83 -37.16
N VAL A 265 -6.65 12.21 -37.89
CA VAL A 265 -7.92 11.75 -37.31
C VAL A 265 -7.69 10.45 -36.54
N GLY A 266 -8.04 10.41 -35.26
CA GLY A 266 -8.33 9.18 -34.53
C GLY A 266 -9.78 8.78 -34.79
N PRO A 267 -10.03 7.81 -35.69
CA PRO A 267 -11.37 7.56 -36.23
C PRO A 267 -12.34 7.02 -35.19
N ALA A 268 -13.64 7.19 -35.44
CA ALA A 268 -14.68 6.61 -34.60
C ALA A 268 -14.85 5.11 -34.86
N THR A 269 -15.21 4.38 -33.82
CA THR A 269 -15.74 3.01 -33.90
C THR A 269 -16.76 2.81 -32.79
N SER A 270 -17.55 1.74 -32.84
CA SER A 270 -18.64 1.49 -31.89
C SER A 270 -18.32 0.36 -30.91
N SER A 271 -18.73 0.52 -29.66
CA SER A 271 -18.84 -0.58 -28.68
C SER A 271 -20.31 -0.90 -28.41
N THR A 272 -20.62 -2.18 -28.22
CA THR A 272 -21.92 -2.62 -27.69
C THR A 272 -21.93 -2.75 -26.17
N LEU A 273 -20.79 -2.46 -25.52
CA LEU A 273 -20.61 -2.60 -24.08
C LEU A 273 -20.43 -1.21 -23.44
N ASP A 274 -21.18 -0.96 -22.37
CA ASP A 274 -20.92 0.14 -21.45
C ASP A 274 -19.53 0.00 -20.84
N ASN A 275 -18.99 1.07 -20.26
CA ASN A 275 -17.73 1.04 -19.52
C ASN A 275 -16.53 0.46 -20.31
N SER A 276 -16.50 0.61 -21.64
CA SER A 276 -15.34 0.23 -22.44
C SER A 276 -14.23 1.28 -22.32
N LEU A 277 -13.00 0.92 -22.71
CA LEU A 277 -11.88 1.86 -22.83
C LEU A 277 -11.59 2.14 -24.30
N VAL A 278 -11.51 3.42 -24.67
CA VAL A 278 -11.08 3.87 -26.00
C VAL A 278 -9.60 4.20 -25.90
N VAL A 279 -8.76 3.47 -26.63
CA VAL A 279 -7.34 3.76 -26.78
C VAL A 279 -7.10 4.27 -28.20
N ARG A 280 -6.43 5.41 -28.34
CA ARG A 280 -6.02 5.96 -29.63
C ARG A 280 -4.52 5.98 -29.74
N VAL A 281 -4.02 5.46 -30.85
CA VAL A 281 -2.60 5.41 -31.17
C VAL A 281 -2.38 6.01 -32.55
N GLY A 282 -1.23 6.65 -32.74
CA GLY A 282 -0.85 7.27 -34.01
C GLY A 282 0.64 7.15 -34.25
N GLY A 283 1.00 6.92 -35.51
CA GLY A 283 2.35 7.03 -36.04
C GLY A 283 2.38 8.10 -37.13
N PHE A 284 3.41 8.94 -37.09
CA PHE A 284 3.55 10.09 -37.97
C PHE A 284 4.94 10.07 -38.62
N HIS A 285 4.99 10.48 -39.88
CA HIS A 285 6.25 10.81 -40.53
C HIS A 285 6.86 12.05 -39.83
N ASP A 286 8.19 12.05 -39.66
CA ASP A 286 8.96 13.14 -39.03
C ASP A 286 8.70 13.41 -37.53
N ASP A 287 9.32 14.47 -36.97
CA ASP A 287 9.23 14.90 -35.56
C ASP A 287 8.42 16.18 -35.33
N ASP A 288 7.52 16.54 -36.26
CA ASP A 288 6.63 17.69 -36.16
C ASP A 288 5.53 17.50 -35.11
N ILE A 289 5.94 17.39 -33.86
CA ILE A 289 5.10 17.06 -32.71
C ILE A 289 5.38 18.01 -31.55
N THR A 290 4.44 18.09 -30.61
CA THR A 290 4.73 18.61 -29.27
C THR A 290 4.94 17.43 -28.33
N VAL A 291 6.18 17.24 -27.85
CA VAL A 291 6.54 16.12 -26.97
C VAL A 291 5.66 16.11 -25.72
N GLY A 292 5.15 14.92 -25.36
CA GLY A 292 4.22 14.70 -24.25
C GLY A 292 2.77 15.13 -24.50
N ALA A 293 2.46 15.80 -25.61
CA ALA A 293 1.13 16.36 -25.90
C ALA A 293 0.54 15.79 -27.20
N PRO A 294 -0.16 14.64 -27.16
CA PRO A 294 -0.76 14.05 -28.36
C PRO A 294 -1.92 14.86 -28.95
N GLY A 295 -2.50 15.82 -28.22
CA GLY A 295 -3.59 16.68 -28.71
C GLY A 295 -5.00 16.06 -28.65
N LEU A 296 -5.11 14.80 -28.21
CA LEU A 296 -6.36 14.06 -28.15
C LEU A 296 -7.33 14.64 -27.12
N ALA A 297 -8.25 15.50 -27.57
CA ALA A 297 -9.27 16.11 -26.70
C ALA A 297 -10.07 15.05 -25.92
N GLY A 298 -10.25 15.28 -24.61
CA GLY A 298 -10.99 14.39 -23.71
C GLY A 298 -10.29 13.07 -23.39
N HIS A 299 -9.04 12.86 -23.82
CA HIS A 299 -8.22 11.71 -23.47
C HIS A 299 -7.19 12.07 -22.41
N THR A 300 -6.88 11.10 -21.55
CA THR A 300 -5.65 11.11 -20.77
C THR A 300 -4.49 10.82 -21.72
N PRO A 301 -3.51 11.73 -21.86
CA PRO A 301 -2.33 11.48 -22.68
C PRO A 301 -1.44 10.43 -22.01
N VAL A 302 -0.81 9.57 -22.82
CA VAL A 302 0.17 8.59 -22.33
C VAL A 302 1.54 8.87 -22.92
N LEU A 303 1.61 9.03 -24.24
CA LEU A 303 2.86 9.24 -24.97
C LEU A 303 2.65 10.25 -26.10
N MET A 304 3.66 11.08 -26.34
CA MET A 304 3.90 11.73 -27.63
C MET A 304 5.40 11.96 -27.74
N GLN A 305 6.06 11.24 -28.64
CA GLN A 305 7.52 11.20 -28.72
C GLN A 305 8.01 11.00 -30.15
N ALA A 306 9.20 11.52 -30.45
CA ALA A 306 9.92 11.27 -31.69
C ALA A 306 11.04 10.24 -31.47
N SER A 307 11.29 9.38 -32.46
CA SER A 307 12.51 8.56 -32.51
C SER A 307 13.72 9.40 -32.86
N SER A 308 13.52 10.31 -33.80
CA SER A 308 14.46 11.25 -34.41
C SER A 308 13.64 12.22 -35.26
N ASN A 309 14.28 13.06 -36.07
CA ASN A 309 13.61 13.87 -37.11
C ASN A 309 13.13 13.06 -38.32
N LYS A 310 12.56 11.88 -38.10
CA LYS A 310 12.23 10.92 -39.18
C LYS A 310 10.91 10.20 -38.94
N CYS A 311 10.57 9.92 -37.68
CA CYS A 311 9.26 9.40 -37.31
C CYS A 311 8.96 9.70 -35.84
N SER A 312 7.67 9.79 -35.56
CA SER A 312 7.13 10.04 -34.23
C SER A 312 5.82 9.29 -34.03
N GLY A 313 5.34 9.28 -32.79
CA GLY A 313 4.07 8.65 -32.47
C GLY A 313 3.54 9.09 -31.12
N GLY A 314 2.27 8.82 -30.90
CA GLY A 314 1.61 9.17 -29.65
C GLY A 314 0.39 8.33 -29.38
N CYS A 315 -0.04 8.36 -28.13
CA CYS A 315 -1.26 7.70 -27.71
C CYS A 315 -1.90 8.36 -26.50
N GLY A 316 -3.19 8.10 -26.35
CA GLY A 316 -3.99 8.49 -25.20
C GLY A 316 -5.23 7.62 -25.12
N TYR A 317 -5.90 7.66 -23.97
CA TYR A 317 -7.08 6.86 -23.73
C TYR A 317 -8.18 7.65 -23.04
N ARG A 318 -9.43 7.17 -23.14
CA ARG A 318 -10.55 7.67 -22.34
C ARG A 318 -11.58 6.57 -22.09
N PRO A 319 -12.35 6.65 -21.01
CA PRO A 319 -13.50 5.77 -20.84
C PRO A 319 -14.61 6.09 -21.86
N LEU A 320 -15.26 5.04 -22.34
CA LEU A 320 -16.55 5.06 -23.03
C LEU A 320 -17.59 4.51 -22.06
N LYS A 321 -18.20 5.42 -21.28
CA LYS A 321 -19.09 5.05 -20.16
C LYS A 321 -20.38 4.36 -20.64
N VAL A 322 -20.88 4.76 -21.81
CA VAL A 322 -22.11 4.22 -22.41
C VAL A 322 -21.76 3.62 -23.76
N ALA A 323 -22.31 2.45 -24.06
CA ALA A 323 -22.22 1.78 -25.35
C ALA A 323 -22.63 2.74 -26.48
N GLY A 324 -21.98 2.59 -27.63
CA GLY A 324 -22.17 3.47 -28.78
C GLY A 324 -20.84 3.89 -29.40
N LEU A 325 -20.87 5.03 -30.10
CA LEU A 325 -19.70 5.56 -30.81
C LEU A 325 -18.66 6.13 -29.85
N SER A 326 -17.40 5.79 -30.11
CA SER A 326 -16.24 6.43 -29.47
C SER A 326 -16.01 7.87 -29.97
N GLY A 327 -16.79 8.34 -30.94
CA GLY A 327 -16.59 9.62 -31.62
C GLY A 327 -15.22 9.69 -32.29
N GLU A 328 -14.87 10.84 -32.83
CA GLU A 328 -13.52 11.11 -33.35
C GLU A 328 -12.75 11.99 -32.36
N SER A 329 -11.42 12.00 -32.43
CA SER A 329 -10.64 13.15 -31.99
C SER A 329 -9.30 13.17 -32.69
N LEU A 330 -8.72 14.35 -32.76
CA LEU A 330 -7.58 14.63 -33.59
C LEU A 330 -6.30 14.57 -32.76
N PHE A 331 -5.24 14.05 -33.35
CA PHE A 331 -3.90 14.37 -32.88
C PHE A 331 -3.55 15.80 -33.30
N ALA A 332 -2.63 16.45 -32.58
CA ALA A 332 -2.18 17.80 -32.90
C ALA A 332 -0.68 17.78 -33.23
N LEU A 333 -0.35 17.96 -34.51
CA LEU A 333 1.02 18.07 -35.02
C LEU A 333 1.40 19.54 -35.28
N THR A 334 2.70 19.84 -35.34
CA THR A 334 3.19 21.20 -35.65
C THR A 334 3.24 21.47 -37.15
N ALA A 335 3.21 20.43 -37.98
CA ALA A 335 3.12 20.50 -39.43
C ALA A 335 2.33 19.29 -39.99
N ALA A 336 1.96 19.35 -41.27
CA ALA A 336 1.23 18.27 -41.91
C ALA A 336 2.15 17.09 -42.25
N GLN A 337 1.83 15.91 -41.73
CA GLN A 337 2.62 14.69 -41.89
C GLN A 337 1.77 13.55 -42.43
N GLU A 338 2.40 12.66 -43.19
CA GLU A 338 1.84 11.35 -43.48
C GLU A 338 1.63 10.61 -42.16
N TYR A 339 0.44 10.08 -41.96
CA TYR A 339 0.05 9.48 -40.71
C TYR A 339 -0.67 8.17 -40.91
N ARG A 340 -0.62 7.36 -39.86
CA ARG A 340 -1.54 6.26 -39.65
C ARG A 340 -1.98 6.26 -38.21
N THR A 341 -3.27 6.07 -37.97
CA THR A 341 -3.87 6.08 -36.63
C THR A 341 -4.77 4.87 -36.46
N LEU A 342 -4.98 4.49 -35.21
CA LEU A 342 -5.90 3.42 -34.83
C LEU A 342 -6.63 3.81 -33.55
N THR A 343 -7.94 3.64 -33.55
CA THR A 343 -8.77 3.63 -32.35
C THR A 343 -9.08 2.17 -32.01
N VAL A 344 -8.83 1.77 -30.76
CA VAL A 344 -9.06 0.42 -30.23
C VAL A 344 -10.05 0.51 -29.07
N ILE A 345 -11.06 -0.36 -29.07
CA ILE A 345 -12.01 -0.52 -27.97
C ILE A 345 -11.59 -1.75 -27.15
N VAL A 346 -11.29 -1.51 -25.88
CA VAL A 346 -11.06 -2.57 -24.91
C VAL A 346 -12.33 -2.78 -24.09
N ALA A 347 -12.83 -4.01 -24.09
CA ALA A 347 -14.02 -4.39 -23.37
C ALA A 347 -13.78 -4.46 -21.85
N PRO A 348 -14.76 -4.05 -21.03
CA PRO A 348 -14.70 -4.18 -19.58
C PRO A 348 -14.71 -5.63 -19.13
N LYS A 349 -14.20 -5.87 -17.92
CA LYS A 349 -14.44 -7.12 -17.19
C LYS A 349 -15.95 -7.36 -17.03
N GLN A 350 -16.39 -8.58 -17.33
CA GLN A 350 -17.77 -9.05 -17.11
C GLN A 350 -17.87 -9.81 -15.79
#